data_AF-A0A2A5RNK4-F1
#
_entry.id   AF-A0A2A5RNK4-F1
#
_cell.length_a   1.000
_cell.length_b   1.000
_cell.length_c   1.000
_cell.angle_alpha   90.00
_cell.angle_beta   90.00
_cell.angle_gamma   90.00
#
_symmetry.space_group_name_H-M   'P 1'
#
loop_
_entity.id
_entity.type
_entity.pdbx_description
1 polymer ?
#
loop_
_entity_poly.entity_id
_entity_poly.type
_entity_poly.pdbx_seq_one_letter_code
_entity_poly.pdbx_strand_id
1 'polypeptide(L)'
;MDKELFCIRGKKDLIFRKDHKNFYVYDPIALEYYNIDEIGAEILYCISKNFSLDKIIMVLTDEYDVEYEECKKEVISYVEHNPLQYIFYTNLIQSGLYLHLSPFSKHGG
;
A
#
# COMPACT_ATOMS: atom_id res chain seq x y z
N MET A 1 8.01 -13.59 -0.82
CA MET A 1 7.54 -13.56 -2.23
C MET A 1 8.54 -12.77 -3.06
N ASP A 2 8.91 -13.22 -4.26
CA ASP A 2 9.79 -12.43 -5.12
C ASP A 2 8.99 -11.32 -5.83
N LYS A 3 9.25 -10.07 -5.46
CA LYS A 3 8.51 -8.88 -5.93
C LYS A 3 9.47 -7.96 -6.69
N GLU A 4 10.16 -8.44 -7.71
CA GLU A 4 11.09 -7.58 -8.48
C GLU A 4 10.35 -6.50 -9.29
N LEU A 5 9.10 -6.76 -9.68
CA LEU A 5 8.28 -5.87 -10.49
C LEU A 5 6.79 -6.08 -10.19
N PHE A 6 6.05 -5.01 -9.95
CA PHE A 6 4.59 -5.07 -9.90
C PHE A 6 3.93 -3.79 -10.43
N CYS A 7 2.63 -3.85 -10.66
CA CYS A 7 1.85 -2.73 -11.18
C CYS A 7 0.57 -2.54 -10.38
N ILE A 8 0.25 -1.29 -10.07
CA ILE A 8 -1.07 -0.87 -9.60
C ILE A 8 -1.79 -0.25 -10.78
N ARG A 9 -2.94 -0.84 -11.13
CA ARG A 9 -3.81 -0.37 -12.21
C ARG A 9 -4.90 0.52 -11.64
N GLY A 10 -5.10 1.69 -12.24
CA GLY A 10 -6.11 2.65 -11.82
C GLY A 10 -6.41 3.64 -12.94
N LYS A 11 -6.64 4.91 -12.58
CA LYS A 11 -6.76 6.00 -13.58
C LYS A 11 -5.51 6.11 -14.47
N LYS A 12 -4.36 5.71 -13.94
CA LYS A 12 -3.10 5.47 -14.63
C LYS A 12 -2.46 4.21 -14.05
N ASP A 13 -1.60 3.59 -14.82
CA ASP A 13 -0.82 2.44 -14.36
C ASP A 13 0.49 2.93 -13.76
N LEU A 14 0.79 2.50 -12.54
CA LEU A 14 2.08 2.72 -11.89
C LEU A 14 2.87 1.42 -11.85
N ILE A 15 4.08 1.46 -12.39
CA ILE A 15 5.00 0.33 -12.44
C ILE A 15 6.07 0.52 -11.36
N PHE A 16 6.11 -0.41 -10.42
CA PHE A 16 7.06 -0.43 -9.31
C PHE A 16 8.16 -1.42 -9.64
N ARG A 17 9.40 -0.95 -9.72
CA ARG A 17 10.58 -1.78 -10.00
C ARG A 17 11.51 -1.78 -8.80
N LYS A 18 11.91 -2.97 -8.35
CA LYS A 18 12.90 -3.14 -7.28
C LYS A 18 14.30 -2.78 -7.77
N ASP A 19 15.02 -2.02 -6.98
CA ASP A 19 16.47 -1.81 -7.09
C ASP A 19 17.07 -1.81 -5.68
N HIS A 20 17.90 -2.81 -5.40
CA HIS A 20 18.36 -3.16 -4.05
C HIS A 20 17.21 -3.32 -3.03
N LYS A 21 17.14 -2.46 -2.02
CA LYS A 21 16.13 -2.49 -0.94
C LYS A 21 14.94 -1.56 -1.19
N ASN A 22 14.93 -0.89 -2.34
CA ASN A 22 13.95 0.15 -2.65
C ASN A 22 13.18 -0.19 -3.91
N PHE A 23 12.04 0.45 -4.05
CA PHE A 23 11.21 0.42 -5.23
C PHE A 23 11.07 1.81 -5.80
N TYR A 24 11.27 1.91 -7.10
CA TYR A 24 11.16 3.15 -7.84
C TYR A 24 9.92 3.12 -8.73
N VAL A 25 9.19 4.24 -8.71
CA VAL A 25 8.06 4.47 -9.58
C VAL A 25 8.06 5.91 -10.10
N TYR A 26 7.68 6.06 -11.36
CA TYR A 26 7.53 7.35 -12.01
C TYR A 26 6.07 7.62 -12.29
N ASP A 27 5.61 8.79 -11.89
CA ASP A 27 4.30 9.31 -12.22
C ASP A 27 4.42 10.27 -13.41
N PRO A 28 4.00 9.86 -14.62
CA PRO A 28 4.14 10.68 -15.82
C PRO A 28 3.17 11.88 -15.87
N ILE A 29 2.15 11.92 -15.00
CA ILE A 29 1.18 13.02 -14.97
C ILE A 29 1.63 14.08 -13.98
N ALA A 30 2.02 13.67 -12.76
CA ALA A 30 2.56 14.58 -11.76
C ALA A 30 4.01 14.98 -12.06
N LEU A 31 4.70 14.23 -12.95
CA LEU A 31 6.12 14.36 -13.25
C LEU A 31 7.01 14.11 -12.01
N GLU A 32 6.58 13.21 -11.14
CA GLU A 32 7.22 12.91 -9.86
C GLU A 32 7.86 11.52 -9.86
N TYR A 33 8.99 11.41 -9.16
CA TYR A 33 9.66 10.15 -8.87
C TYR A 33 9.50 9.82 -7.40
N TYR A 34 9.14 8.57 -7.12
CA TYR A 34 9.00 8.08 -5.76
C TYR A 34 10.02 6.98 -5.51
N ASN A 35 10.66 7.06 -4.35
CA ASN A 35 11.48 6.00 -3.77
C ASN A 35 10.72 5.45 -2.57
N ILE A 36 10.44 4.16 -2.60
CA ILE A 36 9.63 3.47 -1.60
C ILE A 36 10.48 2.36 -1.02
N ASP A 37 10.53 2.28 0.31
CA ASP A 37 11.23 1.19 0.97
C ASP A 37 10.50 -0.15 0.77
N GLU A 38 11.16 -1.23 1.20
CA GLU A 38 10.67 -2.60 1.01
C GLU A 38 9.30 -2.83 1.68
N ILE A 39 9.09 -2.31 2.88
CA ILE A 39 7.83 -2.50 3.64
C ILE A 39 6.69 -1.73 2.97
N GLY A 40 6.91 -0.47 2.59
CA GLY A 40 5.93 0.33 1.87
C GLY A 40 5.55 -0.29 0.52
N ALA A 41 6.54 -0.80 -0.21
CA ALA A 41 6.31 -1.50 -1.47
C ALA A 41 5.53 -2.81 -1.26
N GLU A 42 5.77 -3.52 -0.16
CA GLU A 42 5.01 -4.71 0.20
C GLU A 42 3.55 -4.40 0.51
N ILE A 43 3.27 -3.33 1.26
CA ILE A 43 1.90 -2.84 1.51
C ILE A 43 1.22 -2.53 0.17
N LEU A 44 1.88 -1.77 -0.70
CA LEU A 44 1.36 -1.39 -2.01
C LEU A 44 1.15 -2.60 -2.94
N TYR A 45 2.03 -3.59 -2.87
CA TYR A 45 1.85 -4.85 -3.59
C TYR A 45 0.59 -5.57 -3.11
N CYS A 46 0.36 -5.70 -1.80
CA CYS A 46 -0.84 -6.35 -1.29
C CYS A 46 -2.12 -5.59 -1.67
N ILE A 47 -2.07 -4.25 -1.67
CA ILE A 47 -3.16 -3.39 -2.20
C ILE A 47 -3.39 -3.68 -3.69
N SER A 48 -2.33 -3.82 -4.51
CA SER A 48 -2.46 -4.18 -5.93
C SER A 48 -3.17 -5.52 -6.17
N LYS A 49 -3.14 -6.42 -5.16
CA LYS A 49 -3.84 -7.71 -5.16
C LYS A 49 -5.23 -7.67 -4.53
N ASN A 50 -5.73 -6.48 -4.17
CA ASN A 50 -7.01 -6.26 -3.51
C ASN A 50 -7.13 -7.03 -2.18
N PHE A 51 -6.05 -7.17 -1.42
CA PHE A 51 -6.10 -7.80 -0.10
C PHE A 51 -6.85 -6.92 0.90
N SER A 52 -7.63 -7.55 1.79
CA SER A 52 -8.24 -6.88 2.93
C SER A 52 -7.17 -6.43 3.93
N LEU A 53 -7.51 -5.48 4.81
CA LEU A 53 -6.59 -5.00 5.84
C LEU A 53 -6.05 -6.15 6.70
N ASP A 54 -6.91 -7.03 7.20
CA ASP A 54 -6.49 -8.19 8.00
C ASP A 54 -5.54 -9.10 7.22
N LYS A 55 -5.77 -9.31 5.92
CA LYS A 55 -4.87 -10.13 5.11
C LYS A 55 -3.51 -9.47 4.89
N ILE A 56 -3.46 -8.15 4.74
CA ILE A 56 -2.20 -7.39 4.66
C ILE A 56 -1.42 -7.54 5.95
N ILE A 57 -2.07 -7.34 7.10
CA ILE A 57 -1.43 -7.45 8.41
C ILE A 57 -0.89 -8.87 8.61
N MET A 58 -1.70 -9.90 8.32
CA MET A 58 -1.24 -11.29 8.42
C MET A 58 0.01 -11.58 7.58
N VAL A 59 0.13 -11.00 6.39
CA VAL A 59 1.32 -11.16 5.52
C VAL A 59 2.53 -10.49 6.16
N LEU A 60 2.36 -9.27 6.67
CA LEU A 60 3.44 -8.49 7.26
C LEU A 60 3.92 -9.08 8.60
N THR A 61 3.00 -9.52 9.46
CA THR A 61 3.35 -10.11 10.76
C THR A 61 4.06 -11.46 10.60
N ASP A 62 3.73 -12.23 9.56
CA ASP A 62 4.39 -13.50 9.24
C ASP A 62 5.83 -13.29 8.73
N GLU A 63 6.08 -12.22 7.97
CA GLU A 63 7.41 -11.92 7.41
C GLU A 63 8.33 -11.19 8.40
N TYR A 64 7.80 -10.24 9.19
CA TYR A 64 8.61 -9.28 9.96
C TYR A 64 8.61 -9.49 11.48
N ASP A 65 7.93 -10.51 12.01
CA ASP A 65 7.81 -10.79 13.45
C ASP A 65 7.40 -9.55 14.26
N VAL A 66 6.30 -8.91 13.83
CA VAL A 66 5.72 -7.71 14.45
C VAL A 66 4.35 -8.00 15.04
N GLU A 67 3.98 -7.26 16.09
CA GLU A 67 2.68 -7.40 16.75
C GLU A 67 1.54 -6.92 15.84
N TYR A 68 0.43 -7.67 15.83
CA TYR A 68 -0.70 -7.46 14.90
C TYR A 68 -1.29 -6.04 15.00
N GLU A 69 -1.57 -5.58 16.22
CA GLU A 69 -2.22 -4.28 16.44
C GLU A 69 -1.28 -3.10 16.18
N GLU A 70 0.03 -3.28 16.32
CA GLU A 70 1.03 -2.27 15.95
C GLU A 70 1.16 -2.18 14.43
N CYS A 71 1.33 -3.33 13.77
CA CYS A 71 1.36 -3.44 12.32
C CYS A 71 0.11 -2.83 11.68
N LYS A 72 -1.08 -3.09 12.24
CA LYS A 72 -2.34 -2.50 11.79
C LYS A 72 -2.34 -0.97 11.81
N LYS A 73 -1.86 -0.36 12.89
CA LYS A 73 -1.79 1.10 13.02
C LYS A 73 -0.84 1.69 11.99
N GLU A 74 0.32 1.08 11.82
CA GLU A 74 1.32 1.53 10.84
C GLU A 74 0.82 1.38 9.39
N VAL A 75 0.15 0.27 9.05
CA VAL A 75 -0.45 0.09 7.72
C VAL A 75 -1.53 1.13 7.45
N ILE A 76 -2.43 1.39 8.41
CA ILE A 76 -3.46 2.43 8.26
C ILE A 76 -2.78 3.79 8.07
N SER A 77 -1.85 4.16 8.96
CA SER A 77 -1.13 5.43 8.92
C SER A 77 -0.40 5.63 7.58
N TYR A 78 0.31 4.60 7.11
CA TYR A 78 1.00 4.61 5.83
C TYR A 78 0.03 4.86 4.67
N VAL A 79 -1.10 4.15 4.64
CA VAL A 79 -2.09 4.28 3.56
C VAL A 79 -2.80 5.63 3.58
N GLU A 80 -3.12 6.16 4.77
CA GLU A 80 -3.77 7.47 4.92
C GLU A 80 -2.89 8.61 4.42
N HIS A 81 -1.59 8.54 4.68
CA HIS A 81 -0.63 9.61 4.36
C HIS A 81 0.17 9.34 3.08
N ASN A 82 -0.12 8.26 2.36
CA ASN A 82 0.61 7.93 1.14
C ASN A 82 0.30 8.96 0.03
N PRO A 83 1.31 9.62 -0.56
CA PRO A 83 1.08 10.59 -1.62
C PRO A 83 0.45 9.98 -2.88
N LEU A 84 0.57 8.66 -3.07
CA LEU A 84 0.00 7.93 -4.20
C LEU A 84 -1.41 7.39 -3.94
N GLN A 85 -2.05 7.71 -2.80
CA GLN A 85 -3.34 7.12 -2.40
C GLN A 85 -4.43 7.24 -3.49
N TYR A 86 -4.49 8.37 -4.18
CA TYR A 86 -5.46 8.62 -5.25
C TYR A 86 -5.35 7.63 -6.44
N ILE A 87 -4.20 6.96 -6.59
CA ILE A 87 -3.93 6.02 -7.68
C ILE A 87 -4.53 4.65 -7.38
N PHE A 88 -4.38 4.20 -6.14
CA PHE A 88 -4.86 2.90 -5.69
C PHE A 88 -6.20 2.98 -4.94
N TYR A 89 -6.88 4.14 -4.95
CA TYR A 89 -8.17 4.31 -4.28
C TYR A 89 -9.22 3.30 -4.74
N THR A 90 -9.21 2.91 -6.02
CA THR A 90 -10.09 1.84 -6.54
C THR A 90 -9.80 0.50 -5.87
N ASN A 91 -8.54 0.15 -5.64
CA ASN A 91 -8.17 -1.06 -4.92
C ASN A 91 -8.65 -1.02 -3.46
N LEU A 92 -8.55 0.15 -2.81
CA LEU A 92 -9.04 0.35 -1.44
C LEU A 92 -10.55 0.12 -1.33
N ILE A 93 -11.33 0.58 -2.32
CA ILE A 93 -12.77 0.31 -2.40
C ILE A 93 -13.02 -1.19 -2.58
N GLN A 94 -12.33 -1.81 -3.55
CA GLN A 94 -12.54 -3.22 -3.89
C GLN A 94 -12.20 -4.18 -2.76
N SER A 95 -11.18 -3.87 -1.96
CA SER A 95 -10.78 -4.68 -0.81
C SER A 95 -11.54 -4.37 0.48
N GLY A 96 -12.35 -3.30 0.48
CA GLY A 96 -13.00 -2.78 1.69
C GLY A 96 -12.05 -2.05 2.64
N LEU A 97 -10.76 -1.91 2.30
CA LEU A 97 -9.75 -1.28 3.16
C LEU A 97 -10.11 0.18 3.47
N TYR A 98 -10.76 0.88 2.54
CA TYR A 98 -11.18 2.28 2.73
C TYR A 98 -12.07 2.49 3.97
N LEU A 99 -12.80 1.48 4.43
CA LEU A 99 -13.64 1.54 5.64
C LEU A 99 -12.84 1.71 6.94
N HIS A 100 -11.52 1.51 6.88
CA HIS A 100 -10.60 1.67 8.00
C HIS A 100 -9.85 3.00 7.97
N LEU A 101 -10.03 3.81 6.92
CA LEU A 101 -9.33 5.08 6.72
C LEU A 101 -10.26 6.25 7.05
N SER A 102 -9.70 7.36 7.52
CA SER A 102 -10.43 8.63 7.66
C SER A 102 -10.90 9.16 6.30
N PRO A 103 -12.13 9.72 6.17
CA PRO A 103 -13.14 9.94 7.22
C PRO A 103 -14.15 8.77 7.35
N PHE A 104 -13.91 7.62 6.72
CA PHE A 104 -14.86 6.51 6.65
C PHE A 104 -14.82 5.58 7.86
N SER A 105 -13.72 5.59 8.61
CA SER A 105 -13.57 4.80 9.82
C SER A 105 -14.57 5.25 10.90
N LYS A 106 -15.24 4.29 11.54
CA LYS A 106 -16.27 4.54 12.58
C LYS A 106 -15.72 5.20 13.86
N HIS A 107 -14.43 5.53 13.92
CA HIS A 107 -13.75 6.14 15.06
C HIS A 107 -13.10 7.50 14.73
N GLY A 108 -13.47 8.14 13.62
CA GLY A 108 -13.10 9.54 13.34
C GLY A 108 -13.93 10.53 14.17
N GLY A 109 -13.59 10.66 15.46
CA GLY A 109 -14.18 11.59 16.44
C GLY A 109 -13.70 11.31 17.85
#